data_AF-A0A356PCL3-F1
#
_entry.id   AF-A0A356PCL3-F1
#
_cell.length_a   1.000
_cell.length_b   1.000
_cell.length_c   1.000
_cell.angle_alpha   90.00
_cell.angle_beta   90.00
_cell.angle_gamma   90.00
#
_symmetry.space_group_name_H-M   'P 1'
#
loop_
_entity.id
_entity.type
_entity.pdbx_description
1 polymer ?
#
loop_
_entity_poly.entity_id
_entity_poly.type
_entity_poly.pdbx_seq_one_letter_code
_entity_poly.pdbx_strand_id
1 'polypeptide(L)' 'MHSLWQGKAPIYEALEKYKFKRVVPFDVPGHKQGRGNPKLTEFLGQKCLSVDVNSMKPLDNLVHPVSVIKEAEEL' A
#
# COMPACT_ATOMS: atom_id res chain seq x y z
N MET A 1 -1.62 26.78 17.82
CA MET A 1 -2.09 25.69 16.93
C MET A 1 -1.25 25.74 15.68
N HIS A 2 -0.32 24.79 15.50
CA HIS A 2 0.36 24.65 14.22
C HIS A 2 -0.63 24.03 13.23
N SER A 3 -0.88 24.72 12.10
CA SER A 3 -1.65 24.14 11.01
C SER A 3 -0.79 23.07 10.35
N LEU A 4 -1.22 21.83 10.46
CA LEU A 4 -0.63 20.73 9.72
C LEU A 4 -0.93 20.90 8.23
N TRP A 5 0.09 20.83 7.38
CA TRP A 5 -0.06 21.00 5.94
C TRP A 5 -0.53 19.68 5.31
N GLN A 6 -1.78 19.65 4.85
CA GLN A 6 -2.44 18.45 4.31
C GLN A 6 -2.34 18.36 2.77
N GLY A 7 -1.22 18.79 2.20
CA GLY A 7 -1.01 18.79 0.74
C GLY A 7 -0.38 17.52 0.17
N LYS A 8 -0.11 16.52 1.01
CA LYS A 8 0.43 15.20 0.63
C LYS A 8 -0.38 14.08 1.25
N ALA A 9 -0.32 12.92 0.61
CA ALA A 9 -0.82 11.67 1.17
C ALA A 9 0.23 10.55 0.95
N PRO A 10 1.30 10.49 1.77
CA PRO A 10 2.49 9.68 1.50
C PRO A 10 2.18 8.19 1.24
N ILE A 11 1.32 7.59 2.08
CA ILE A 11 0.88 6.19 1.90
C ILE A 11 0.14 6.00 0.58
N TYR A 12 -0.83 6.87 0.28
CA TYR A 12 -1.62 6.79 -0.95
C TYR A 12 -0.75 6.92 -2.19
N GLU A 13 0.13 7.92 -2.21
CA GLU A 13 1.07 8.14 -3.31
C GLU A 13 2.04 6.97 -3.50
N ALA A 14 2.50 6.36 -2.40
CA ALA A 14 3.37 5.19 -2.44
C ALA A 14 2.66 3.96 -3.01
N LEU A 15 1.41 3.70 -2.61
CA LEU A 15 0.59 2.60 -3.14
C LEU A 15 0.28 2.78 -4.63
N GLU A 16 -0.06 3.99 -5.07
CA GLU A 16 -0.26 4.28 -6.50
C GLU A 16 1.04 4.08 -7.28
N LYS A 17 2.19 4.60 -6.81
CA LYS A 17 3.51 4.36 -7.43
C LYS A 17 3.83 2.86 -7.49
N TYR A 18 3.55 2.09 -6.44
CA TYR A 18 3.77 0.64 -6.41
C TYR A 18 2.93 -0.08 -7.46
N LYS A 19 1.64 0.27 -7.58
CA LYS A 19 0.73 -0.26 -8.58
C LYS A 19 1.22 -0.01 -10.02
N PHE A 20 1.81 1.16 -10.30
CA PHE A 20 2.41 1.46 -11.61
C PHE A 20 3.63 0.62 -11.95
N LYS A 21 4.38 0.10 -10.96
CA LYS A 21 5.57 -0.74 -11.18
C LYS A 21 5.23 -2.16 -11.68
N ARG A 22 3.95 -2.55 -11.68
CA ARG A 22 3.48 -3.87 -12.16
C ARG A 22 4.24 -5.05 -11.53
N VAL A 23 4.54 -4.95 -10.24
CA VAL A 23 5.26 -5.97 -9.48
C VAL A 23 4.47 -7.29 -9.51
N VAL A 24 5.16 -8.38 -9.80
CA VAL A 24 4.59 -9.74 -9.73
C VAL A 24 4.73 -10.25 -8.29
N PRO A 25 3.63 -10.46 -7.55
CA PRO A 25 3.71 -10.85 -6.14
C PRO A 25 4.02 -12.35 -6.02
N PHE A 26 5.22 -12.68 -5.56
CA PHE A 26 5.55 -14.03 -5.07
C PHE A 26 5.45 -14.12 -3.54
N ASP A 27 5.55 -12.99 -2.85
CA ASP A 27 5.38 -12.87 -1.40
C ASP A 27 3.91 -12.79 -0.97
N VAL A 28 3.64 -12.80 0.34
CA VAL A 28 2.32 -12.53 0.93
C VAL A 28 1.78 -11.15 0.48
N PRO A 29 0.44 -10.94 0.50
CA PRO A 29 -0.61 -11.90 0.87
C PRO A 29 -0.93 -12.97 -0.20
N GLY A 30 -1.57 -14.07 0.22
CA GLY A 30 -1.86 -15.24 -0.63
C GLY A 30 -2.85 -14.99 -1.77
N HIS A 31 -3.66 -13.93 -1.73
CA HIS A 31 -4.57 -13.59 -2.84
C HIS A 31 -3.81 -12.99 -4.05
N LYS A 32 -2.52 -12.68 -3.94
CA LYS A 32 -1.65 -12.25 -5.06
C LYS A 32 -2.31 -11.15 -5.92
N GLN A 33 -2.67 -10.04 -5.28
CA GLN A 33 -3.40 -8.92 -5.92
C GLN A 33 -4.78 -9.30 -6.50
N GLY A 34 -5.41 -10.32 -5.92
CA GLY A 34 -6.75 -10.81 -6.30
C GLY A 34 -6.74 -12.03 -7.22
N ARG A 35 -5.59 -12.39 -7.81
CA ARG A 35 -5.47 -13.53 -8.74
C ARG A 35 -5.59 -14.89 -8.05
N GLY A 36 -5.13 -14.98 -6.81
CA GLY A 36 -5.15 -16.21 -6.01
C GLY A 36 -6.50 -16.52 -5.36
N ASN A 37 -7.44 -15.56 -5.34
CA ASN A 37 -8.78 -15.76 -4.80
C ASN A 37 -9.82 -14.90 -5.54
N PRO A 38 -10.39 -15.40 -6.67
CA PRO A 38 -11.37 -14.66 -7.45
C PRO A 38 -12.64 -14.28 -6.67
N LYS A 39 -13.10 -15.13 -5.73
CA LYS A 39 -14.28 -14.82 -4.90
C LYS A 39 -14.04 -13.63 -3.98
N LEU A 40 -12.83 -13.51 -3.43
CA LEU A 40 -12.46 -12.35 -2.62
C LEU A 40 -12.40 -11.08 -3.48
N THR A 41 -11.90 -11.20 -4.71
CA THR A 41 -11.87 -10.09 -5.68
C THR A 41 -13.26 -9.63 -6.09
N GLU A 42 -14.20 -10.57 -6.27
CA GLU A 42 -15.60 -10.25 -6.54
C GLU A 42 -16.25 -9.49 -5.36
N PHE A 43 -15.94 -9.90 -4.13
CA PHE A 43 -16.49 -9.27 -2.92
C PHE A 43 -15.91 -7.89 -2.61
N LEU A 44 -14.58 -7.73 -2.64
CA LEU A 44 -13.89 -6.48 -2.24
C LEU A 44 -13.53 -5.57 -3.41
N GLY A 45 -13.53 -6.10 -4.63
CA GLY A 45 -13.17 -5.39 -5.84
C GLY A 45 -11.66 -5.40 -6.15
N GLN A 46 -11.35 -5.41 -7.45
CA GLN A 46 -9.98 -5.45 -7.96
C GLN A 46 -9.13 -4.26 -7.50
N LYS A 47 -9.71 -3.07 -7.34
CA LYS A 47 -8.99 -1.88 -6.87
C LYS A 47 -8.45 -2.07 -5.45
N CYS A 48 -9.30 -2.58 -4.53
CA CYS A 48 -8.91 -2.84 -3.15
C CYS A 48 -7.77 -3.86 -3.09
N LEU A 49 -7.96 -5.04 -3.69
CA LEU A 49 -6.94 -6.09 -3.64
C LEU A 49 -5.66 -5.76 -4.42
N SER A 50 -5.68 -4.83 -5.38
CA SER A 50 -4.47 -4.41 -6.10
C SER A 50 -3.47 -3.65 -5.24
N VAL A 51 -3.92 -3.08 -4.12
CA VAL A 51 -3.12 -2.31 -3.17
C VAL A 51 -3.10 -2.93 -1.77
N ASP A 52 -3.72 -4.10 -1.58
CA ASP A 52 -3.54 -4.93 -0.40
C ASP A 52 -2.22 -5.68 -0.51
N VAL A 53 -1.19 -5.14 0.16
CA VAL A 53 0.21 -5.52 -0.01
C VAL A 53 0.91 -5.48 1.34
N ASN A 54 1.96 -6.30 1.48
CA ASN A 54 2.74 -6.38 2.70
C ASN A 54 3.81 -5.27 2.79
N SER A 55 4.40 -5.13 3.98
CA SER A 55 5.59 -4.33 4.21
C SER A 55 6.76 -4.77 3.32
N MET A 56 7.38 -3.80 2.66
CA MET A 56 8.47 -4.02 1.72
C MET A 56 9.27 -2.74 1.52
N LYS A 57 10.50 -2.86 1.01
CA LYS A 57 11.40 -1.70 0.82
C LYS A 57 10.74 -0.50 0.10
N PRO A 58 9.87 -0.69 -0.91
CA PRO A 58 9.17 0.45 -1.54
C PRO A 58 8.06 1.12 -0.74
N LEU A 59 7.53 0.51 0.34
CA LEU A 59 6.31 0.95 1.05
C LEU A 59 6.50 1.15 2.56
N ASP A 60 7.62 0.71 3.15
CA ASP A 60 7.94 0.77 4.58
C ASP A 60 7.51 -0.44 5.42
N ASN A 61 7.93 -0.44 6.69
CA ASN A 61 7.59 -1.43 7.71
C ASN A 61 6.94 -0.74 8.91
N LEU A 62 5.72 -1.17 9.27
CA LEU A 62 4.94 -0.57 10.35
C LEU A 62 5.59 -0.71 11.74
N VAL A 63 6.37 -1.77 11.99
CA VAL A 63 7.02 -2.00 13.29
C VAL A 63 8.20 -1.05 13.52
N HIS A 64 8.84 -0.59 12.45
CA HIS A 64 9.95 0.35 12.51
C HIS A 64 9.92 1.29 11.29
N PRO A 65 9.05 2.31 11.31
CA PRO A 65 8.84 3.15 10.15
C PRO A 65 10.03 4.10 9.94
N VAL A 66 10.55 4.10 8.71
CA VAL A 66 11.73 4.93 8.36
C VAL A 66 11.53 5.73 7.07
N SER A 67 10.39 5.58 6.39
CA SER A 67 10.08 6.21 5.11
C SER A 67 8.62 6.69 5.04
N VAL A 68 7.78 6.16 4.13
CA VAL A 68 6.45 6.73 3.83
C VAL A 68 5.45 6.60 4.98
N ILE A 69 5.60 5.61 5.87
CA ILE A 69 4.79 5.53 7.10
C ILE A 69 5.22 6.65 8.05
N LYS A 70 6.53 6.83 8.25
CA LYS A 70 7.07 7.90 9.09
C LYS A 70 6.68 9.29 8.56
N GLU A 71 6.79 9.53 7.25
CA GLU A 71 6.36 10.79 6.63
C GLU A 71 4.87 11.04 6.88
N ALA A 72 4.03 10.00 6.82
CA ALA A 72 2.60 10.13 7.10
C ALA A 72 2.29 10.37 8.58
N GLU A 73 3.08 9.84 9.51
CA GLU A 73 2.93 10.08 10.96
C GLU A 73 3.33 11.50 11.38
N GLU A 74 4.18 12.17 10.59
CA GLU A 74 4.63 13.55 10.83
C GLU A 74 3.67 14.62 10.25
N LEU A 75 2.62 14.21 9.53
CA LEU A 75 1.61 15.09 8.92
C LEU A 75 0.49 15.53 9.87
#